data_AF-A0A9W8PE42-F1
#
_entry.id   AF-A0A9W8PE42-F1
#
_cell.length_a   1.000
_cell.length_b   1.000
_cell.length_c   1.000
_cell.angle_alpha   90.00
_cell.angle_beta   90.00
_cell.angle_gamma   90.00
#
_symmetry.space_group_name_H-M   'P 1'
#
loop_
_entity.id
_entity.type
_entity.pdbx_description
1 polymer ?
#
loop_
_entity_poly.entity_id
_entity_poly.type
_entity_poly.pdbx_seq_one_letter_code
_entity_poly.pdbx_strand_id
1 'polypeptide(L)'
;MKFSAAAIVAAAAAGVNANAAFEVKDFSASCIPHSTFCDYSFKVIQPNSMETWENAVKCQAHVQSTNYLLPDVYNGKCEGSSRTFDISHTKKGLVFTVKQQVTPKSFTTGRRTIPNKQLTQATTPNAEIQSYKGPKEFELTQIN
;
A
#
# COMPACT_ATOMS: atom_id res chain seq x y z
N MET A 1 -45.91 -11.58 -20.03
CA MET A 1 -45.29 -10.41 -19.37
C MET A 1 -44.02 -10.85 -18.65
N LYS A 2 -43.11 -9.88 -18.45
CA LYS A 2 -41.89 -9.91 -17.61
C LYS A 2 -40.59 -10.14 -18.38
N PHE A 3 -40.14 -9.03 -18.96
CA PHE A 3 -38.75 -8.74 -19.26
C PHE A 3 -37.92 -8.77 -17.97
N SER A 4 -36.72 -9.32 -18.03
CA SER A 4 -35.67 -9.04 -17.04
C SER A 4 -34.35 -9.01 -17.79
N ALA A 5 -34.05 -7.83 -18.34
CA ALA A 5 -32.73 -7.50 -18.85
C ALA A 5 -31.79 -7.34 -17.65
N ALA A 6 -30.92 -8.31 -17.43
CA ALA A 6 -29.80 -8.16 -16.52
C ALA A 6 -28.75 -7.28 -17.22
N ALA A 7 -28.76 -5.98 -16.94
CA ALA A 7 -27.66 -5.09 -17.28
C ALA A 7 -26.48 -5.43 -16.37
N ILE A 8 -25.53 -6.21 -16.87
CA ILE A 8 -24.23 -6.36 -16.24
C ILE A 8 -23.49 -5.04 -16.49
N VAL A 9 -23.56 -4.14 -15.51
CA VAL A 9 -22.71 -2.95 -15.51
C VAL A 9 -21.28 -3.44 -15.28
N ALA A 10 -20.53 -3.60 -16.36
CA ALA A 10 -19.09 -3.65 -16.29
C ALA A 10 -18.64 -2.32 -15.67
N ALA A 11 -18.29 -2.34 -14.39
CA ALA A 11 -17.56 -1.25 -13.77
C ALA A 11 -16.14 -1.26 -14.36
N ALA A 12 -16.01 -0.74 -15.57
CA ALA A 12 -14.75 -0.23 -16.07
C ALA A 12 -14.40 0.95 -15.15
N ALA A 13 -13.52 0.70 -14.18
CA ALA A 13 -12.79 1.77 -13.53
C ALA A 13 -11.93 2.42 -14.63
N ALA A 14 -12.48 3.42 -15.29
CA ALA A 14 -11.72 4.38 -16.05
C ALA A 14 -10.82 5.14 -15.06
N GLY A 15 -9.61 4.62 -14.86
CA GLY A 15 -8.43 5.45 -14.67
C GLY A 15 -7.72 5.45 -16.01
N VAL A 16 -7.61 6.62 -16.63
CA VAL A 16 -6.69 6.95 -17.72
C VAL A 16 -5.36 6.20 -17.60
N ASN A 17 -4.66 5.94 -18.72
CA ASN A 17 -3.29 5.39 -18.78
C ASN A 17 -2.32 6.16 -17.85
N ALA A 18 -2.41 5.92 -16.56
CA ALA A 18 -1.56 6.53 -15.57
C ALA A 18 -0.40 5.57 -15.45
N ASN A 19 0.73 5.95 -16.06
CA ASN A 19 1.96 5.20 -15.94
C ASN A 19 2.15 4.83 -14.46
N ALA A 20 2.29 3.54 -14.19
CA ALA A 20 2.67 3.08 -12.87
C ALA A 20 3.97 3.81 -12.50
N ALA A 21 3.96 4.58 -11.42
CA ALA A 21 5.18 5.20 -10.92
C ALA A 21 6.07 4.14 -10.27
N PHE A 22 5.44 3.14 -9.66
CA PHE A 22 6.09 2.02 -9.01
C PHE A 22 5.23 0.77 -9.09
N GLU A 23 5.89 -0.39 -9.12
CA GLU A 23 5.27 -1.70 -8.90
C GLU A 23 5.68 -2.23 -7.53
N VAL A 24 4.74 -2.81 -6.80
CA VAL A 24 4.94 -3.34 -5.45
C VAL A 24 4.71 -4.85 -5.46
N LYS A 25 5.57 -5.59 -4.75
CA LYS A 25 5.41 -7.02 -4.44
C LYS A 25 5.64 -7.31 -2.97
N ASP A 26 5.20 -8.49 -2.55
CA ASP A 26 5.32 -8.99 -1.18
C ASP A 26 4.74 -8.03 -0.13
N PHE A 27 3.76 -7.20 -0.51
CA PHE A 27 3.17 -6.25 0.43
C PHE A 27 2.48 -6.97 1.59
N SER A 28 2.87 -6.60 2.79
CA SER A 28 2.31 -7.08 4.04
C SER A 28 2.22 -5.95 5.05
N ALA A 29 1.16 -5.99 5.84
CA ALA A 29 0.99 -5.11 6.99
C ALA A 29 0.22 -5.85 8.07
N SER A 30 0.75 -5.92 9.29
CA SER A 30 0.06 -6.55 10.42
C SER A 30 0.52 -5.99 11.75
N CYS A 31 -0.41 -5.80 12.66
CA CYS A 31 -0.08 -5.66 14.07
C CYS A 31 0.31 -7.01 14.67
N ILE A 32 1.29 -6.99 15.58
CA ILE A 32 1.84 -8.18 16.22
C ILE A 32 0.91 -8.55 17.40
N PRO A 33 0.43 -9.80 17.48
CA PRO A 33 -0.36 -10.26 18.62
C PRO A 33 0.35 -9.99 19.96
N HIS A 34 -0.40 -9.49 20.95
CA HIS A 34 0.11 -9.17 22.30
C HIS A 34 1.24 -8.11 22.36
N SER A 35 1.43 -7.37 21.28
CA SER A 35 2.41 -6.29 21.19
C SER A 35 1.70 -5.00 20.79
N THR A 36 2.31 -3.86 21.14
CA THR A 36 1.87 -2.55 20.64
C THR A 36 2.50 -2.21 19.30
N PHE A 37 3.28 -3.10 18.70
CA PHE A 37 3.95 -2.85 17.43
C PHE A 37 3.22 -3.48 16.25
N CYS A 38 3.34 -2.82 15.10
CA CYS A 38 2.87 -3.29 13.81
C CYS A 38 3.99 -3.17 12.78
N ASP A 39 3.99 -4.09 11.84
CA ASP A 39 4.96 -4.16 10.77
C ASP A 39 4.32 -3.80 9.43
N TYR A 40 5.09 -3.11 8.60
CA TYR A 40 4.87 -2.96 7.17
C TYR A 40 6.09 -3.52 6.46
N SER A 41 5.89 -4.31 5.39
CA SER A 41 6.99 -4.79 4.56
C SER A 41 6.55 -4.95 3.11
N PHE A 42 7.39 -4.54 2.18
CA PHE A 42 7.18 -4.73 0.74
C PHE A 42 8.49 -4.58 -0.03
N LYS A 43 8.48 -5.02 -1.28
CA LYS A 43 9.48 -4.70 -2.29
C LYS A 43 8.88 -3.79 -3.33
N VAL A 44 9.68 -2.89 -3.89
CA VAL A 44 9.25 -1.93 -4.89
C VAL A 44 10.28 -1.78 -6.00
N ILE A 45 9.80 -1.68 -7.23
CA ILE A 45 10.59 -1.26 -8.39
C ILE A 45 9.92 -0.08 -9.09
N GLN A 46 10.71 0.72 -9.80
CA GLN A 46 10.20 1.69 -10.76
C GLN A 46 10.09 1.01 -12.14
N PRO A 47 8.90 0.86 -12.72
CA PRO A 47 8.75 0.25 -14.04
C PRO A 47 9.37 1.14 -15.12
N ASN A 48 9.76 0.53 -16.25
CA ASN A 48 10.47 1.20 -17.35
C ASN A 48 11.81 1.83 -16.93
N SER A 49 12.41 1.31 -15.86
CA SER A 49 13.79 1.60 -15.47
C SER A 49 14.67 0.34 -15.65
N MET A 50 15.92 0.39 -15.20
CA MET A 50 16.80 -0.79 -15.18
C MET A 50 16.60 -1.66 -13.93
N GLU A 51 15.62 -1.36 -13.08
CA GLU A 51 15.34 -2.15 -11.89
C GLU A 51 14.72 -3.50 -12.21
N THR A 52 15.17 -4.54 -11.50
CA THR A 52 14.65 -5.89 -11.63
C THR A 52 14.09 -6.36 -10.29
N TRP A 53 13.19 -7.35 -10.33
CA TRP A 53 12.65 -7.95 -9.10
C TRP A 53 13.69 -8.69 -8.26
N GLU A 54 14.81 -9.12 -8.86
CA GLU A 54 15.94 -9.72 -8.16
C GLU A 54 16.65 -8.72 -7.24
N ASN A 55 16.77 -7.47 -7.70
CA ASN A 55 17.42 -6.37 -6.97
C ASN A 55 16.41 -5.30 -6.50
N ALA A 56 15.16 -5.71 -6.27
CA ALA A 56 14.11 -4.78 -5.87
C ALA A 56 14.43 -4.13 -4.52
N VAL A 57 14.05 -2.85 -4.40
CA VAL A 57 14.26 -2.11 -3.15
C VAL A 57 13.29 -2.61 -2.09
N LYS A 58 13.83 -3.06 -0.96
CA LYS A 58 13.05 -3.50 0.19
C LYS A 58 12.73 -2.31 1.10
N CYS A 59 11.46 -2.21 1.50
CA CYS A 59 10.98 -1.19 2.42
C CYS A 59 10.31 -1.87 3.61
N GLN A 60 10.60 -1.39 4.82
CA GLN A 60 10.00 -1.91 6.03
C GLN A 60 9.84 -0.81 7.09
N ALA A 61 8.81 -0.93 7.93
CA ALA A 61 8.66 -0.12 9.12
C ALA A 61 8.14 -0.98 10.26
N HIS A 62 8.74 -0.80 11.43
CA HIS A 62 8.29 -1.36 12.71
C HIS A 62 7.85 -0.19 13.57
N VAL A 63 6.54 -0.06 13.79
CA VAL A 63 5.93 1.16 14.33
C VAL A 63 4.91 0.84 15.40
N GLN A 64 4.87 1.67 16.43
CA GLN A 64 3.93 1.48 17.54
C GLN A 64 2.52 1.92 17.12
N SER A 65 1.53 1.11 17.46
CA SER A 65 0.11 1.40 17.39
C SER A 65 -0.44 1.70 18.78
N THR A 66 -1.32 2.70 18.86
CA THR A 66 -1.97 3.13 20.09
C THR A 66 -3.34 2.48 20.31
N ASN A 67 -3.87 1.80 19.29
CA ASN A 67 -5.22 1.25 19.26
C ASN A 67 -5.30 -0.11 18.58
N TYR A 68 -4.14 -0.76 18.39
CA TYR A 68 -3.99 -2.03 17.68
C TYR A 68 -4.47 -2.03 16.21
N LEU A 69 -4.68 -0.84 15.64
CA LEU A 69 -4.86 -0.63 14.21
C LEU A 69 -3.49 -0.38 13.56
N LEU A 70 -3.40 -0.68 12.27
CA LEU A 70 -2.21 -0.42 11.47
C LEU A 70 -1.92 1.09 11.51
N PRO A 71 -0.81 1.56 12.11
CA PRO A 71 -0.60 2.98 12.37
C PRO A 71 -0.17 3.75 11.12
N ASP A 72 -0.32 5.07 11.14
CA ASP A 72 0.28 5.92 10.12
C ASP A 72 1.81 5.77 10.12
N VAL A 73 2.40 5.83 8.94
CA VAL A 73 3.85 5.88 8.75
C VAL A 73 4.15 7.16 7.96
N TYR A 74 5.08 7.96 8.47
CA TYR A 74 5.55 9.16 7.80
C TYR A 74 7.03 9.01 7.51
N ASN A 75 7.42 9.18 6.24
CA ASN A 75 8.80 9.15 5.78
C ASN A 75 9.53 7.83 6.12
N GLY A 76 8.82 6.70 6.06
CA GLY A 76 9.38 5.36 6.23
C GLY A 76 10.49 5.13 5.21
N LYS A 77 11.62 4.54 5.64
CA LYS A 77 12.81 4.38 4.79
C LYS A 77 12.83 3.04 4.09
N CYS A 78 13.44 3.03 2.90
CA CYS A 78 13.75 1.82 2.18
C CYS A 78 15.25 1.55 2.22
N GLU A 79 15.61 0.28 2.34
CA GLU A 79 17.00 -0.17 2.50
C GLU A 79 17.82 0.21 1.26
N GLY A 80 18.97 0.88 1.48
CA GLY A 80 19.91 1.23 0.41
C GLY A 80 19.35 2.17 -0.67
N SER A 81 18.26 2.89 -0.41
CA SER A 81 17.56 3.69 -1.43
C SER A 81 17.19 5.08 -0.94
N SER A 82 17.07 6.04 -1.86
CA SER A 82 16.49 7.37 -1.60
C SER A 82 14.97 7.35 -1.46
N ARG A 83 14.34 6.17 -1.67
CA ARG A 83 12.90 6.00 -1.58
C ARG A 83 12.41 6.10 -0.15
N THR A 84 11.25 6.75 -0.02
CA THR A 84 10.51 6.82 1.22
C THR A 84 9.07 6.41 0.99
N PHE A 85 8.39 5.99 2.04
CA PHE A 85 6.98 5.65 1.97
C PHE A 85 6.17 6.22 3.11
N ASP A 86 4.91 6.49 2.81
CA ASP A 86 3.93 6.99 3.75
C ASP A 86 2.70 6.07 3.76
N ILE A 87 2.14 5.84 4.95
CA ILE A 87 0.84 5.23 5.17
C ILE A 87 0.01 6.23 5.96
N SER A 88 -1.17 6.57 5.45
CA SER A 88 -2.09 7.50 6.14
C SER A 88 -3.52 7.01 6.12
N HIS A 89 -4.23 7.15 7.23
CA HIS A 89 -5.64 6.80 7.30
C HIS A 89 -6.54 7.79 6.55
N THR A 90 -7.60 7.26 5.97
CA THR A 90 -8.72 8.01 5.37
C THR A 90 -10.04 7.33 5.69
N LYS A 91 -11.16 8.01 5.43
CA LYS A 91 -12.50 7.41 5.55
C LYS A 91 -12.70 6.14 4.69
N LYS A 92 -11.90 5.97 3.63
CA LYS A 92 -12.02 4.85 2.67
C LYS A 92 -11.05 3.69 2.97
N GLY A 93 -10.14 3.85 3.92
CA GLY A 93 -9.04 2.91 4.23
C GLY A 93 -7.70 3.64 4.29
N LEU A 94 -6.62 2.97 3.92
CA LEU A 94 -5.27 3.54 3.97
C LEU A 94 -4.86 4.13 2.63
N VAL A 95 -4.14 5.24 2.63
CA VAL A 95 -3.43 5.76 1.47
C VAL A 95 -1.97 5.37 1.62
N PHE A 96 -1.51 4.54 0.69
CA PHE A 96 -0.13 4.11 0.57
C PHE A 96 0.56 4.94 -0.52
N THR A 97 1.65 5.61 -0.15
CA THR A 97 2.43 6.45 -1.07
C THR A 97 3.90 6.05 -1.01
N VAL A 98 4.55 5.96 -2.16
CA VAL A 98 6.00 5.85 -2.29
C VAL A 98 6.52 7.08 -3.02
N LYS A 99 7.62 7.65 -2.54
CA LYS A 99 8.29 8.80 -3.10
C LYS A 99 9.74 8.45 -3.39
N GLN A 100 10.25 8.89 -4.53
CA GLN A 100 11.66 8.82 -4.87
C GLN A 100 12.13 10.19 -5.31
N GLN A 101 13.22 10.67 -4.71
CA GLN A 101 13.85 11.91 -5.14
C GLN A 101 14.55 11.70 -6.50
N VAL A 102 14.20 12.52 -7.50
CA VAL A 102 14.78 12.48 -8.84
C VAL A 102 15.83 13.58 -9.01
N THR A 103 15.52 14.78 -8.51
CA THR A 103 16.46 15.91 -8.40
C THR A 103 16.34 16.52 -7.01
N PRO A 104 17.23 17.45 -6.60
CA PRO A 104 17.09 18.13 -5.30
C PRO A 104 15.75 18.86 -5.07
N LYS A 105 14.96 19.08 -6.13
CA LYS A 105 13.70 19.81 -6.08
C LYS A 105 12.50 19.03 -6.66
N SER A 106 12.66 17.74 -6.98
CA SER A 106 11.58 16.96 -7.61
C SER A 106 11.56 15.52 -7.13
N PHE A 107 10.35 14.95 -7.12
CA PHE A 107 10.07 13.60 -6.68
C PHE A 107 9.16 12.89 -7.68
N THR A 108 9.47 11.64 -7.99
CA THR A 108 8.48 10.71 -8.52
C THR A 108 7.64 10.22 -7.36
N THR A 109 6.33 10.37 -7.45
CA THR A 109 5.40 9.94 -6.39
C THR A 109 4.38 8.97 -6.95
N GLY A 110 4.29 7.78 -6.36
CA GLY A 110 3.26 6.80 -6.66
C GLY A 110 2.32 6.64 -5.47
N ARG A 111 1.02 6.50 -5.73
CA ARG A 111 0.00 6.36 -4.70
C ARG A 111 -1.01 5.26 -5.03
N ARG A 112 -1.50 4.58 -3.99
CA ARG A 112 -2.65 3.68 -4.05
C ARG A 112 -3.50 3.80 -2.79
N THR A 113 -4.82 3.69 -2.94
CA THR A 113 -5.72 3.52 -1.80
C THR A 113 -5.93 2.03 -1.53
N ILE A 114 -5.62 1.60 -0.30
CA ILE A 114 -5.98 0.30 0.25
C ILE A 114 -7.37 0.45 0.88
N PRO A 115 -8.43 -0.12 0.27
CA PRO A 115 -9.78 0.03 0.79
C PRO A 115 -9.98 -0.76 2.09
N ASN A 116 -10.88 -0.29 2.95
CA ASN A 116 -11.23 -0.97 4.22
C ASN A 116 -11.54 -2.47 4.07
N LYS A 117 -12.12 -2.89 2.94
CA LYS A 117 -12.41 -4.31 2.65
C LYS A 117 -11.16 -5.21 2.60
N GLN A 118 -9.98 -4.62 2.42
CA GLN A 118 -8.68 -5.32 2.44
C GLN A 118 -8.02 -5.30 3.83
N LEU A 119 -8.65 -4.68 4.81
CA LEU A 119 -8.22 -4.69 6.20
C LEU A 119 -9.11 -5.66 6.98
N THR A 120 -8.52 -6.41 7.89
CA THR A 120 -9.21 -7.28 8.83
C THR A 120 -8.82 -6.94 10.23
N GLN A 121 -9.80 -6.97 11.13
CA GLN A 121 -9.56 -6.94 12.56
C GLN A 121 -9.96 -8.30 13.09
N ALA A 122 -8.98 -9.03 13.64
CA ALA A 122 -9.22 -10.32 14.24
C ALA A 122 -9.28 -10.15 15.75
N THR A 123 -10.38 -10.59 16.37
CA THR A 123 -10.48 -10.75 17.82
C THR A 123 -9.85 -12.11 18.16
N THR A 124 -8.55 -12.13 18.42
CA THR A 124 -7.94 -13.28 19.10
C THR A 124 -8.38 -13.22 20.57
N PRO A 125 -8.33 -14.34 21.34
CA PRO A 125 -8.93 -14.42 22.67
C PRO A 125 -8.58 -13.26 23.62
N ASN A 126 -7.45 -12.56 23.41
CA ASN A 126 -7.04 -11.39 24.21
C ASN A 126 -6.35 -10.28 23.38
N ALA A 127 -6.56 -10.20 22.07
CA ALA A 127 -6.04 -9.08 21.26
C ALA A 127 -6.88 -8.85 20.00
N GLU A 128 -7.30 -7.61 19.80
CA GLU A 128 -7.77 -7.15 18.50
C GLU A 128 -6.56 -6.71 17.71
N ILE A 129 -6.26 -7.33 16.57
CA ILE A 129 -5.17 -6.89 15.70
C ILE A 129 -5.71 -6.58 14.32
N GLN A 130 -5.29 -5.46 13.75
CA GLN A 130 -5.54 -5.15 12.36
C GLN A 130 -4.44 -5.71 11.46
N SER A 131 -4.83 -6.31 10.34
CA SER A 131 -3.93 -6.83 9.32
C SER A 131 -4.46 -6.57 7.92
N TYR A 132 -3.55 -6.55 6.95
CA TYR A 132 -3.85 -6.48 5.53
C TYR A 132 -4.06 -7.88 4.94
N LYS A 133 -5.18 -8.05 4.21
CA LYS A 133 -5.55 -9.30 3.53
C LYS A 133 -5.77 -9.15 2.01
N GLY A 134 -5.34 -8.03 1.43
CA GLY A 134 -5.52 -7.77 0.01
C GLY A 134 -4.41 -8.39 -0.86
N PRO A 135 -4.37 -8.03 -2.16
CA PRO A 135 -3.32 -8.46 -3.07
C PRO A 135 -1.93 -8.04 -2.57
N LYS A 136 -0.97 -8.96 -2.62
CA LYS A 136 0.43 -8.66 -2.27
C LYS A 136 1.20 -7.94 -3.38
N GLU A 137 0.62 -7.92 -4.58
CA GLU A 137 1.19 -7.30 -5.77
C GLU A 137 0.21 -6.28 -6.34
N PHE A 138 0.72 -5.08 -6.63
CA PHE A 138 -0.07 -4.02 -7.24
C PHE A 138 0.80 -2.86 -7.70
N GLU A 139 0.24 -2.05 -8.59
CA GLU A 139 0.84 -0.80 -9.04
C GLU A 139 0.47 0.38 -8.14
N LEU A 140 1.40 1.34 -8.06
CA LEU A 140 1.19 2.67 -7.51
C LEU A 140 1.09 3.68 -8.66
N THR A 141 -0.05 4.36 -8.72
CA THR A 141 -0.34 5.32 -9.78
C THR A 141 0.47 6.60 -9.58
N GLN A 142 1.13 7.09 -10.63
CA GLN A 142 1.85 8.36 -10.56
C GLN A 142 0.90 9.51 -10.22
N ILE A 143 1.32 10.36 -9.28
CA ILE A 143 0.69 11.64 -8.98
C ILE A 143 1.70 12.77 -9.16
N ASN A 144 1.26 13.85 -9.79
CA ASN A 144 2.05 15.06 -10.02
C ASN A 144 1.82 16.07 -8.89
#